data_AF-A0AAD9KQC3-F1
#
_entry.id   AF-A0AAD9KQC3-F1
#
_cell.length_a   1.000
_cell.length_b   1.000
_cell.length_c   1.000
_cell.angle_alpha   90.00
_cell.angle_beta   90.00
_cell.angle_gamma   90.00
#
_symmetry.space_group_name_H-M   'P 1'
#
loop_
_entity.id
_entity.type
_entity.pdbx_description
1 polymer ?
#
loop_
_entity_poly.entity_id
_entity_poly.type
_entity_poly.pdbx_seq_one_letter_code
_entity_poly.pdbx_strand_id
1 'polypeptide(L)'
;MVGMPLGPKNTYSKEYPNGDNYLFSSYVKYLEQAGAGVVPILMSQEEDYYRDLFNKINGLTTKREPGFKSSAGRSNEKGDYFPLWGTCLGFELLANLAAEENILEQCHADNVLMPLHFSPGFKGRAYRKEDSFVRPKQNDLKMETVRLGHPKCHPH
;
A
#
# COMPACT_ATOMS: atom_id res chain seq x y z
N MET A 1 5.97 3.00 -13.60
CA MET A 1 6.91 2.98 -12.45
C MET A 1 6.14 3.33 -11.17
N VAL A 2 6.34 2.57 -10.09
CA VAL A 2 5.67 2.79 -8.80
C VAL A 2 6.70 3.30 -7.79
N GLY A 3 6.39 4.42 -7.15
CA GLY A 3 7.21 4.99 -6.10
C GLY A 3 7.05 4.23 -4.79
N MET A 4 8.15 4.03 -4.06
CA MET A 4 8.13 3.44 -2.72
C MET A 4 9.10 4.19 -1.78
N PRO A 5 8.61 4.84 -0.73
CA PRO A 5 9.44 5.49 0.27
C PRO A 5 10.40 4.53 0.97
N LEU A 6 11.64 4.96 1.08
CA LEU A 6 12.64 4.25 1.87
C LEU A 6 12.33 4.40 3.36
N GLY A 7 12.47 3.30 4.09
CA GLY A 7 12.36 3.27 5.54
C GLY A 7 13.72 3.44 6.23
N PRO A 8 13.73 3.68 7.55
CA PRO A 8 14.96 3.63 8.33
C PRO A 8 15.55 2.21 8.36
N LYS A 9 16.88 2.11 8.51
CA LYS A 9 17.66 0.86 8.53
C LYS A 9 17.05 -0.25 9.40
N ASN A 10 17.01 -1.47 8.85
CA ASN A 10 16.83 -2.72 9.61
C ASN A 10 17.68 -3.84 8.96
N THR A 11 17.83 -4.98 9.64
CA THR A 11 18.81 -6.05 9.33
C THR A 11 18.60 -6.85 8.03
N TYR A 12 17.56 -6.57 7.22
CA TYR A 12 17.19 -7.38 6.05
C TYR A 12 17.38 -6.69 4.66
N SER A 13 18.27 -5.69 4.56
CA SER A 13 18.23 -4.65 3.50
C SER A 13 19.18 -4.87 2.33
N LYS A 14 18.78 -4.32 1.18
CA LYS A 14 19.70 -4.00 0.06
C LYS A 14 20.12 -2.54 0.21
N GLU A 15 21.42 -2.27 0.23
CA GLU A 15 21.98 -0.93 0.37
C GLU A 15 21.73 -0.07 -0.87
N TYR A 16 21.40 1.22 -0.67
CA TYR A 16 21.31 2.23 -1.73
C TYR A 16 22.39 3.31 -1.48
N PRO A 17 23.00 3.90 -2.52
CA PRO A 17 24.03 4.93 -2.35
C PRO A 17 23.49 6.14 -1.57
N ASN A 18 24.27 6.67 -0.63
CA ASN A 18 23.95 7.79 0.27
C ASN A 18 22.95 7.50 1.41
N GLY A 19 23.27 6.49 2.23
CA GLY A 19 22.87 6.45 3.64
C GLY A 19 21.67 5.58 3.99
N ASP A 20 21.73 5.06 5.22
CA ASP A 20 20.81 4.31 6.11
C ASP A 20 19.32 4.11 5.72
N ASN A 21 19.04 3.82 4.46
CA ASN A 21 17.71 3.71 3.89
C ASN A 21 17.41 2.28 3.42
N TYR A 22 16.22 1.77 3.74
CA TYR A 22 15.82 0.38 3.58
C TYR A 22 14.62 0.23 2.64
N LEU A 23 14.65 -0.78 1.76
CA LEU A 23 13.50 -1.22 0.97
C LEU A 23 13.27 -2.73 1.13
N PHE A 24 12.05 -3.16 1.48
CA PHE A 24 11.75 -4.60 1.64
C PHE A 24 11.74 -5.27 0.27
N SER A 25 12.64 -6.23 0.07
CA SER A 25 12.74 -6.98 -1.20
C SER A 25 11.45 -7.70 -1.59
N SER A 26 10.63 -8.12 -0.61
CA SER A 26 9.32 -8.72 -0.86
C SER A 26 8.34 -7.77 -1.56
N TYR A 27 8.35 -6.48 -1.21
CA TYR A 27 7.49 -5.48 -1.85
C TYR A 27 7.98 -5.17 -3.27
N VAL A 28 9.30 -5.10 -3.46
CA VAL A 28 9.89 -4.91 -4.79
C VAL A 28 9.50 -6.06 -5.71
N LYS A 29 9.74 -7.30 -5.27
CA LYS A 29 9.39 -8.51 -6.03
C LYS A 29 7.89 -8.58 -6.33
N TYR A 30 7.03 -8.21 -5.38
CA TYR A 30 5.58 -8.21 -5.59
C TYR A 30 5.17 -7.25 -6.71
N LEU A 31 5.73 -6.04 -6.73
CA LEU A 31 5.45 -5.06 -7.79
C LEU A 31 6.05 -5.48 -9.14
N GLU A 32 7.27 -6.01 -9.14
CA GLU A 32 7.92 -6.51 -10.35
C GLU A 32 7.17 -7.69 -10.97
N GLN A 33 6.65 -8.60 -10.14
CA GLN A 33 5.80 -9.71 -10.58
C GLN A 33 4.48 -9.22 -11.19
N ALA A 34 3.97 -8.07 -10.72
CA ALA A 34 2.83 -7.38 -11.32
C ALA A 34 3.20 -6.55 -12.57
N GLY A 35 4.45 -6.63 -13.04
CA GLY A 35 4.95 -5.92 -14.23
C GLY A 35 5.30 -4.45 -13.98
N ALA A 36 5.38 -4.00 -12.72
CA ALA A 36 5.73 -2.63 -12.38
C ALA A 36 7.22 -2.49 -12.07
N GLY A 37 7.87 -1.49 -12.66
CA GLY A 37 9.18 -1.03 -12.20
C GLY A 37 9.06 -0.22 -10.91
N VAL A 38 9.99 -0.40 -9.96
CA VAL A 38 9.97 0.27 -8.65
C VAL A 38 10.99 1.40 -8.58
N VAL A 39 10.56 2.57 -8.08
CA VAL A 39 11.41 3.75 -7.87
C VAL A 39 11.51 4.03 -6.37
N PRO A 40 12.70 3.93 -5.76
CA PRO A 40 12.89 4.29 -4.37
C PRO A 40 12.71 5.80 -4.18
N ILE A 41 11.92 6.20 -3.18
CA ILE A 41 11.71 7.61 -2.82
C ILE A 41 12.54 7.91 -1.57
N LEU A 42 13.45 8.88 -1.69
CA LEU A 42 14.22 9.39 -0.56
C LEU A 42 13.29 10.20 0.35
N MET A 43 13.42 9.99 1.66
CA MET A 43 12.71 10.79 2.64
C MET A 43 13.46 12.08 2.98
N SER A 44 12.73 13.03 3.58
CA SER A 44 13.28 14.30 4.07
C SER A 44 13.95 15.16 2.98
N GLN A 45 13.45 15.08 1.75
CA GLN A 45 13.86 15.94 0.65
C GLN A 45 13.02 17.23 0.59
N GLU A 46 13.43 18.19 -0.24
CA GLU A 46 12.68 19.41 -0.48
C GLU A 46 11.39 19.16 -1.30
N GLU A 47 10.42 20.07 -1.20
CA GLU A 47 9.12 19.94 -1.89
C GLU A 47 9.29 19.79 -3.42
N ASP A 48 10.27 20.48 -4.00
CA ASP A 48 10.58 20.44 -5.43
C ASP A 48 10.98 19.04 -5.91
N TYR A 49 11.70 18.28 -5.08
CA TYR A 49 12.04 16.88 -5.35
C TYR A 49 10.77 16.02 -5.45
N TYR A 50 9.86 16.15 -4.48
CA TYR A 50 8.62 15.39 -4.45
C TYR A 50 7.68 15.79 -5.60
N ARG A 51 7.61 17.08 -5.96
CA ARG A 51 6.85 17.57 -7.11
C ARG A 51 7.36 16.96 -8.42
N ASP A 52 8.66 17.01 -8.66
CA ASP A 52 9.28 16.41 -9.85
C ASP A 52 9.06 14.90 -9.90
N LEU A 53 9.23 14.22 -8.77
CA LEU A 53 9.06 12.78 -8.68
C LEU A 53 7.61 12.33 -8.91
N PHE A 54 6.63 13.06 -8.35
CA PHE A 54 5.20 12.79 -8.54
C PHE A 54 4.84 12.76 -10.03
N ASN A 55 5.40 13.67 -10.83
CA ASN A 55 5.16 13.75 -12.27
C ASN A 55 5.86 12.65 -13.08
N LYS A 56 6.80 11.91 -12.49
CA LYS A 56 7.60 10.87 -13.16
C LYS A 56 7.14 9.45 -12.84
N ILE A 57 6.38 9.26 -11.77
CA ILE A 57 5.87 7.95 -11.34
C ILE A 57 4.36 7.85 -11.60
N ASN A 58 3.84 6.62 -11.64
CA ASN A 58 2.44 6.35 -11.98
C ASN A 58 1.59 5.93 -10.78
N GLY A 59 2.15 5.99 -9.57
CA GLY A 59 1.49 5.57 -8.34
C GLY A 59 2.47 5.40 -7.19
N LEU A 60 1.92 5.26 -5.99
CA LEU A 60 2.68 5.18 -4.75
C LEU A 60 2.24 3.96 -3.95
N THR A 61 3.19 3.09 -3.57
CA THR A 61 3.00 2.17 -2.45
C THR A 61 3.69 2.75 -1.24
N THR A 62 3.00 2.85 -0.10
CA THR A 62 3.58 3.54 1.03
C THR A 62 3.20 3.02 2.41
N LYS A 63 4.13 3.18 3.34
CA LYS A 63 3.94 3.12 4.79
C LYS A 63 4.05 4.51 5.45
N ARG A 64 4.43 5.53 4.67
CA ARG A 64 4.65 6.92 5.10
C ARG A 64 4.34 7.89 3.96
N GLU A 65 3.47 8.84 4.18
CA GLU A 65 3.05 9.80 3.15
C GLU A 65 4.16 10.85 2.93
N PRO A 66 4.73 11.00 1.72
CA PRO A 66 5.80 11.96 1.44
C PRO A 66 5.29 13.36 1.02
N GLY A 67 3.99 13.64 1.11
CA GLY A 67 3.37 14.89 0.65
C GLY A 67 2.61 14.78 -0.68
N PHE A 68 2.33 13.57 -1.17
CA PHE A 68 1.59 13.33 -2.40
C PHE A 68 0.06 13.39 -2.23
N LYS A 69 -0.50 13.34 -1.01
CA LYS A 69 -1.97 13.38 -0.76
C LYS A 69 -2.65 14.50 -1.55
N SER A 70 -2.16 15.73 -1.41
CA SER A 70 -2.75 16.92 -2.07
C SER A 70 -2.61 16.87 -3.59
N SER A 71 -1.46 16.42 -4.10
CA SER A 71 -1.21 16.30 -5.55
C SER A 71 -2.05 15.20 -6.18
N ALA A 72 -2.16 14.03 -5.53
CA ALA A 72 -3.01 12.92 -5.95
C ALA A 72 -4.49 13.33 -5.98
N GLY A 73 -4.97 14.06 -4.96
CA GLY A 73 -6.34 14.59 -4.92
C GLY A 73 -6.64 15.49 -6.12
N ARG A 74 -5.81 16.52 -6.36
CA ARG A 74 -5.95 17.44 -7.50
C ARG A 74 -5.85 16.74 -8.85
N SER A 75 -4.96 15.75 -8.96
CA SER A 75 -4.79 14.96 -10.18
C SER A 75 -6.06 14.15 -10.48
N ASN A 76 -6.59 13.49 -9.45
CA ASN A 76 -7.81 12.70 -9.54
C ASN A 76 -9.04 13.55 -9.91
N GLU A 77 -9.17 14.78 -9.38
CA GLU A 77 -10.22 15.74 -9.77
C GLU A 77 -10.16 16.14 -11.25
N LYS A 78 -8.96 16.11 -11.85
CA LYS A 78 -8.73 16.40 -13.26
C LYS A 78 -8.84 15.15 -14.15
N GLY A 79 -9.15 13.99 -13.60
CA GLY A 79 -9.22 12.71 -14.32
C GLY A 79 -7.86 12.05 -14.55
N ASP A 80 -6.78 12.59 -13.98
CA ASP A 80 -5.45 11.98 -14.01
C ASP A 80 -5.24 11.15 -12.73
N TYR A 81 -5.54 9.86 -12.82
CA TYR A 81 -5.62 8.98 -11.65
C TYR A 81 -4.24 8.59 -11.13
N PHE A 82 -3.94 8.99 -9.89
CA PHE A 82 -2.74 8.59 -9.17
C PHE A 82 -3.07 7.58 -8.05
N PRO A 83 -2.92 6.26 -8.28
CA PRO A 83 -3.28 5.24 -7.28
C PRO A 83 -2.32 5.25 -6.08
N LEU A 84 -2.91 5.15 -4.88
CA LEU A 84 -2.22 4.95 -3.62
C LEU A 84 -2.49 3.53 -3.11
N TRP A 85 -1.45 2.83 -2.70
CA TRP A 85 -1.54 1.49 -2.10
C TRP A 85 -0.83 1.44 -0.75
N GLY A 86 -1.46 0.83 0.24
CA GLY A 86 -0.93 0.70 1.59
C GLY A 86 -1.13 -0.71 2.13
N THR A 87 -0.09 -1.29 2.74
CA THR A 87 -0.14 -2.64 3.34
C THR A 87 0.28 -2.56 4.81
N CYS A 88 -0.49 -3.19 5.70
CA CYS A 88 -0.30 -3.14 7.16
C CYS A 88 -0.23 -1.68 7.64
N LEU A 89 0.91 -1.21 8.16
CA LEU A 89 1.12 0.19 8.56
C LEU A 89 0.73 1.21 7.46
N GLY A 90 0.90 0.84 6.18
CA GLY A 90 0.44 1.67 5.07
C GLY A 90 -1.07 1.79 4.96
N PHE A 91 -1.80 0.73 5.29
CA PHE A 91 -3.26 0.77 5.35
C PHE A 91 -3.75 1.61 6.52
N GLU A 92 -3.13 1.46 7.69
CA GLU A 92 -3.40 2.30 8.88
C GLU A 92 -3.20 3.79 8.58
N LEU A 93 -2.09 4.12 7.92
CA LEU A 93 -1.82 5.48 7.45
C LEU A 93 -2.94 6.00 6.54
N LEU A 94 -3.31 5.23 5.51
CA LEU A 94 -4.36 5.66 4.57
C LEU A 94 -5.72 5.81 5.27
N ALA A 95 -6.04 4.94 6.23
CA ALA A 95 -7.26 5.00 7.02
C ALA A 95 -7.32 6.29 7.84
N ASN A 96 -6.26 6.61 8.58
CA ASN A 96 -6.17 7.85 9.35
C ASN A 96 -6.13 9.11 8.45
N LEU A 97 -5.47 9.05 7.29
CA LEU A 97 -5.45 10.17 6.34
C LEU A 97 -6.82 10.44 5.72
N ALA A 98 -7.66 9.41 5.56
CA ALA A 98 -9.01 9.52 5.04
C ALA A 98 -10.01 9.99 6.12
N ALA A 99 -9.84 9.54 7.36
CA ALA A 99 -10.66 9.95 8.50
C ALA A 99 -10.25 11.32 9.08
N GLU A 100 -9.03 11.77 8.79
CA GLU A 100 -8.42 12.98 9.36
C GLU A 100 -8.25 12.92 10.89
N GLU A 101 -8.30 11.72 11.45
CA GLU A 101 -8.11 11.43 12.87
C GLU A 101 -7.52 10.01 13.05
N ASN A 102 -7.14 9.67 14.28
CA ASN A 102 -6.70 8.31 14.59
C ASN A 102 -7.91 7.41 14.86
N ILE A 103 -8.20 6.53 13.91
CA ILE A 103 -9.31 5.55 13.99
C ILE A 103 -8.82 4.13 14.29
N LEU A 104 -7.57 3.98 14.74
CA LEU A 104 -6.98 2.67 15.01
C LEU A 104 -7.40 2.15 16.38
N GLU A 105 -7.76 0.87 16.43
CA GLU A 105 -8.02 0.13 17.66
C GLU A 105 -6.98 -0.98 17.85
N GLN A 106 -6.73 -1.33 19.11
CA GLN A 106 -5.82 -2.42 19.44
C GLN A 106 -6.49 -3.77 19.14
N CYS A 107 -5.81 -4.58 18.33
CA CYS A 107 -6.28 -5.88 17.90
C CYS A 107 -5.18 -6.94 18.02
N HIS A 108 -5.52 -8.14 18.51
CA HIS A 108 -4.59 -9.27 18.52
C HIS A 108 -4.57 -9.96 17.15
N ALA A 109 -3.84 -9.37 16.20
CA ALA A 109 -3.72 -9.85 14.83
C ALA A 109 -2.28 -10.27 14.44
N ASP A 110 -1.41 -10.46 15.43
CA ASP A 110 -0.03 -10.88 15.22
C ASP A 110 0.06 -12.38 14.89
N ASN A 111 0.80 -12.71 13.82
CA ASN A 111 1.08 -14.09 13.39
C ASN A 111 -0.14 -15.01 13.24
N VAL A 112 -1.32 -14.44 12.94
CA VAL A 112 -2.55 -15.18 12.69
C VAL A 112 -2.94 -15.18 11.21
N LEU A 113 -3.53 -16.28 10.76
CA LEU A 113 -4.02 -16.49 9.41
C LEU A 113 -5.55 -16.49 9.43
N MET A 114 -6.18 -15.62 8.64
CA MET A 114 -7.63 -15.46 8.68
C MET A 114 -8.24 -15.34 7.29
N PRO A 115 -9.40 -15.94 7.07
CA PRO A 115 -10.09 -15.85 5.79
C PRO A 115 -10.66 -14.44 5.57
N LEU A 116 -10.69 -14.00 4.31
CA LEU A 116 -11.34 -12.76 3.92
C LEU A 116 -12.87 -12.96 3.83
N HIS A 117 -13.60 -12.28 4.70
CA HIS A 117 -15.06 -12.24 4.67
C HIS A 117 -15.55 -11.00 3.93
N PHE A 118 -16.01 -11.18 2.69
CA PHE A 118 -16.64 -10.09 1.95
C PHE A 118 -17.99 -9.72 2.57
N SER A 119 -18.27 -8.41 2.64
CA SER A 119 -19.59 -7.93 3.04
C SER A 119 -20.67 -8.31 2.01
N PRO A 120 -21.93 -8.48 2.45
CA PRO A 120 -23.03 -8.73 1.53
C PRO A 120 -23.11 -7.65 0.44
N GLY A 121 -23.16 -8.07 -0.84
CA GLY A 121 -23.24 -7.14 -1.97
C GLY A 121 -21.94 -6.42 -2.33
N PHE A 122 -20.78 -6.89 -1.83
CA PHE A 122 -19.47 -6.30 -2.13
C PHE A 122 -19.22 -6.10 -3.64
N LYS A 123 -18.86 -4.86 -4.01
CA LYS A 123 -18.52 -4.43 -5.39
C LYS A 123 -17.22 -3.63 -5.41
N GLY A 124 -16.11 -4.22 -4.98
CA GLY A 124 -14.80 -3.57 -5.01
C GLY A 124 -14.11 -3.66 -6.37
N ARG A 125 -13.41 -2.59 -6.78
CA ARG A 125 -12.57 -2.60 -8.00
C ARG A 125 -11.37 -3.55 -7.89
N ALA A 126 -10.77 -3.65 -6.70
CA ALA A 126 -9.60 -4.50 -6.45
C ALA A 126 -9.86 -6.01 -6.67
N TYR A 127 -11.12 -6.45 -6.59
CA TYR A 127 -11.53 -7.84 -6.84
C TYR A 127 -12.56 -7.94 -7.97
N ARG A 128 -12.65 -6.90 -8.82
CA ARG A 128 -13.53 -6.94 -9.99
C ARG A 128 -13.02 -8.00 -10.96
N LYS A 129 -13.94 -8.79 -11.52
CA LYS A 129 -13.62 -9.85 -12.48
C LYS A 129 -13.14 -9.18 -13.78
N GLU A 130 -11.92 -9.49 -14.20
CA GLU A 130 -11.35 -9.09 -15.48
C GLU A 130 -11.03 -10.38 -16.25
N ASP A 131 -11.37 -10.44 -17.53
CA ASP A 131 -11.47 -11.71 -18.29
C ASP A 131 -10.11 -12.45 -18.47
N SER A 132 -9.00 -11.81 -18.14
CA SER A 132 -7.63 -12.34 -18.24
C SER A 132 -7.04 -12.83 -16.91
N PHE A 133 -7.71 -12.64 -15.77
CA PHE A 133 -7.22 -13.06 -14.46
C PHE A 133 -8.04 -14.25 -13.92
N VAL A 134 -7.42 -15.43 -13.88
CA VAL A 134 -8.02 -16.62 -13.27
C VAL A 134 -8.16 -16.36 -11.77
N ARG A 135 -9.41 -16.18 -11.30
CA ARG A 135 -9.70 -16.04 -9.87
C ARG A 135 -9.27 -17.30 -9.13
N PRO A 136 -8.62 -17.18 -7.95
CA PRO A 136 -8.88 -18.13 -6.88
C PRO A 136 -10.38 -18.06 -6.58
N LYS A 137 -11.08 -19.20 -6.61
CA LYS A 137 -12.50 -19.27 -6.25
C LYS A 137 -12.69 -18.68 -4.85
N GLN A 138 -13.90 -18.26 -4.49
CA GLN A 138 -14.17 -17.79 -3.13
C GLN A 138 -13.87 -18.87 -2.06
N ASN A 139 -13.89 -20.15 -2.42
CA ASN A 139 -13.40 -21.24 -1.58
C ASN A 139 -11.86 -21.33 -1.57
N ASP A 140 -11.19 -20.89 -2.63
CA ASP A 140 -9.74 -20.80 -2.69
C ASP A 140 -9.27 -19.60 -1.87
N LEU A 141 -9.95 -18.45 -1.82
CA LEU A 141 -9.64 -17.33 -0.89
C LEU A 141 -9.97 -17.62 0.58
N LYS A 142 -10.80 -18.63 0.85
CA LYS A 142 -11.01 -19.19 2.20
C LYS A 142 -9.90 -20.18 2.58
N MET A 143 -9.13 -20.67 1.61
CA MET A 143 -8.00 -21.60 1.80
C MET A 143 -6.63 -20.98 1.45
N GLU A 144 -6.60 -19.84 0.77
CA GLU A 144 -5.44 -19.04 0.43
C GLU A 144 -5.25 -18.03 1.53
N THR A 145 -4.07 -18.13 2.11
CA THR A 145 -3.58 -17.41 3.25
C THR A 145 -3.48 -15.91 2.95
N VAL A 146 -4.60 -15.19 3.04
CA VAL A 146 -4.62 -13.73 3.05
C VAL A 146 -4.34 -13.28 4.47
N ARG A 147 -3.20 -12.62 4.71
CA ARG A 147 -2.86 -12.08 6.03
C ARG A 147 -3.65 -10.80 6.29
N LEU A 148 -4.86 -10.91 6.84
CA LEU A 148 -5.61 -9.77 7.37
C LEU A 148 -6.43 -10.15 8.60
N GLY A 149 -6.09 -9.54 9.74
CA GLY A 149 -6.94 -9.11 10.87
C GLY A 149 -7.97 -10.04 11.54
N HIS A 150 -7.99 -10.05 12.89
CA HIS A 150 -8.89 -10.83 13.77
C HIS A 150 -10.38 -10.56 13.52
N PRO A 151 -11.26 -11.59 13.46
CA PRO A 151 -12.71 -11.41 13.33
C PRO A 151 -13.41 -10.82 14.58
N LYS A 152 -12.65 -10.31 15.57
CA LYS A 152 -13.18 -9.78 16.84
C LYS A 152 -12.45 -8.51 17.29
N CYS A 153 -12.20 -7.58 16.38
CA CYS A 153 -12.06 -6.19 16.77
C CYS A 153 -13.48 -5.63 16.79
N HIS A 154 -14.09 -5.61 17.97
CA HIS A 154 -15.33 -4.87 18.21
C HIS A 154 -14.99 -3.71 19.11
N PRO A 155 -15.50 -2.49 18.83
CA PRO A 155 -15.47 -1.42 19.81
C PRO A 155 -16.19 -1.92 21.05
N HIS A 156 -15.57 -1.75 22.21
CA HIS A 156 -16.23 -1.93 23.51
C HIS A 156 -17.33 -0.88 23.68
#